data_AF-A0A7S0IRU4-F1
#
_entry.id   AF-A0A7S0IRU4-F1
#
_cell.length_a   1.000
_cell.length_b   1.000
_cell.length_c   1.000
_cell.angle_alpha   90.00
_cell.angle_beta   90.00
_cell.angle_gamma   90.00
#
_symmetry.space_group_name_H-M   'P 1'
#
loop_
_entity.id
_entity.type
_entity.pdbx_description
1 polymer ?
#
loop_
_entity_poly.entity_id
_entity_poly.type
_entity_poly.pdbx_seq_one_letter_code
_entity_poly.pdbx_strand_id
1 'polypeptide(L)'
;MPNPLNTPFRKERRIRHAFEHAEKPGRGAQRVGLQRGLPLPSDGRRPEGVRSLFSLLLLICFSLSVNVALHLHNELVAAALRAALDAAEAPGAMMREDIVVGDRKPTISGINGVDEGATSEFRDGAAVDGAGRLRHAHLALPSVRAPRTFRVQQSRADYRVTVTDALVSLGLAPTNETFALDVFWGHEWVRHAAYADRRLADHALVSSVMGLTAEAVGDKEFLGYALQLCMAQHGSHVCDFVAPIYLLPTQEEAWRAAYKRHRYWIRKDKKLWGSQGVSIVSSRRDLPKDMSYLLQKYVSNPLLWDGYKHDIRLWAVLTSMHPLRLFLLHDGWGRLAARRYNVSDIRSSAKDECVHLTTTYCTDDASTSLRLMRTRLHKYRSALQLPLRGDGADANTHFETALWPSIRRAVVKSVLMVWPLLAGYEQSLHAQGLSYARFAFLSYDVILTRAGYAYIEEVNTNGFLMGSRIPYGWEYTLDAAHLLGLSGHPNRSRYAPKLQRELEAFCDDAVCSPREVAQLAALVDETEHAGQFARVFPPSDAAEMRALQRLVDPRRVSRLDHLSHKFAVHFYGATEAAVVARLLAPQRESASDSTRWDWFGLSGNWKREKVAVRQENRKLMESIQKARLQEGVV
;
A
#
# COMPACT_ATOMS: atom_id res chain seq x y z
N MET A 1 -23.71 47.06 -9.00
CA MET A 1 -23.61 45.83 -9.82
C MET A 1 -23.56 44.63 -8.89
N PRO A 2 -24.46 43.64 -9.01
CA PRO A 2 -24.43 42.41 -8.23
C PRO A 2 -23.86 41.20 -9.00
N ASN A 3 -23.37 40.27 -8.19
CA ASN A 3 -22.60 39.04 -8.36
C ASN A 3 -23.31 37.90 -9.15
N PRO A 4 -22.65 37.17 -10.10
CA PRO A 4 -23.22 35.99 -10.75
C PRO A 4 -22.60 34.69 -10.21
N LEU A 5 -23.10 34.19 -9.09
CA LEU A 5 -22.97 32.81 -8.66
C LEU A 5 -24.37 32.28 -8.34
N ASN A 6 -25.09 31.84 -9.38
CA ASN A 6 -26.22 30.91 -9.29
C ASN A 6 -26.74 30.55 -10.69
N THR A 7 -26.34 29.39 -11.20
CA THR A 7 -27.15 28.64 -12.19
C THR A 7 -26.72 27.17 -12.19
N PRO A 8 -27.53 26.24 -11.67
CA PRO A 8 -27.20 24.82 -11.66
C PRO A 8 -27.60 24.13 -12.97
N PHE A 9 -26.70 23.24 -13.41
CA PHE A 9 -26.87 22.08 -14.30
C PHE A 9 -28.32 21.73 -14.69
N ARG A 10 -28.74 22.17 -15.88
CA ARG A 10 -30.06 21.85 -16.49
C ARG A 10 -29.97 20.93 -17.71
N LYS A 11 -28.87 20.18 -17.91
CA LYS A 11 -28.69 19.28 -19.07
C LYS A 11 -28.65 17.77 -18.78
N GLU A 12 -28.66 17.31 -17.53
CA GLU A 12 -28.69 15.86 -17.23
C GLU A 12 -30.09 15.23 -17.09
N ARG A 13 -31.18 16.01 -17.21
CA ARG A 13 -32.56 15.47 -17.12
C ARG A 13 -33.17 14.93 -18.42
N ARG A 14 -32.50 15.07 -19.58
CA ARG A 14 -33.04 14.59 -20.86
C ARG A 14 -32.71 13.14 -21.24
N ILE A 15 -31.83 12.47 -20.49
CA ILE A 15 -31.49 11.06 -20.75
C ILE A 15 -32.30 10.09 -19.85
N ARG A 16 -32.84 10.56 -18.70
CA ARG A 16 -33.72 9.74 -17.83
C ARG A 16 -35.15 9.54 -18.36
N HIS A 17 -35.67 10.43 -19.20
CA HIS A 17 -37.07 10.33 -19.68
C HIS A 17 -37.25 9.39 -20.90
N ALA A 18 -36.17 8.84 -21.46
CA ALA A 18 -36.23 7.93 -22.61
C ALA A 18 -36.26 6.44 -22.23
N PHE A 19 -35.96 6.08 -20.99
CA PHE A 19 -35.92 4.67 -20.53
C PHE A 19 -37.09 4.26 -19.62
N GLU A 20 -37.96 5.18 -19.18
CA GLU A 20 -39.10 4.87 -18.29
C GLU A 20 -40.44 4.59 -19.01
N HIS A 21 -40.45 4.50 -20.35
CA HIS A 21 -41.68 4.27 -21.13
C HIS A 21 -41.82 2.88 -21.79
N ALA A 22 -40.94 1.90 -21.50
CA ALA A 22 -40.99 0.60 -22.16
C ALA A 22 -41.67 -0.54 -21.38
N GLU A 23 -41.99 -0.42 -20.07
CA GLU A 23 -42.62 -1.52 -19.33
C GLU A 23 -43.67 -1.06 -18.31
N LYS A 24 -44.93 -0.94 -18.76
CA LYS A 24 -46.12 -1.14 -17.93
C LYS A 24 -47.21 -1.81 -18.76
N PRO A 25 -47.68 -3.03 -18.43
CA PRO A 25 -48.95 -3.53 -18.92
C PRO A 25 -50.08 -2.99 -18.03
N GLY A 26 -51.00 -2.24 -18.63
CA GLY A 26 -52.23 -1.76 -18.00
C GLY A 26 -53.18 -2.89 -17.62
N ARG A 27 -53.91 -2.70 -16.51
CA ARG A 27 -55.04 -3.54 -16.11
C ARG A 27 -56.29 -3.09 -16.87
N GLY A 28 -57.04 -4.05 -17.40
CA GLY A 28 -58.48 -3.92 -17.64
C GLY A 28 -58.95 -4.20 -19.06
N ALA A 29 -59.17 -5.47 -19.41
CA ALA A 29 -60.20 -5.87 -20.37
C ALA A 29 -60.60 -7.33 -20.13
N GLN A 30 -61.91 -7.57 -20.27
CA GLN A 30 -62.66 -8.75 -19.87
C GLN A 30 -62.41 -10.01 -20.71
N ARG A 31 -62.79 -11.14 -20.09
CA ARG A 31 -62.98 -12.48 -20.66
C ARG A 31 -63.63 -12.46 -22.06
N VAL A 32 -63.00 -13.16 -23.02
CA VAL A 32 -63.68 -14.00 -24.01
C VAL A 32 -62.82 -15.24 -24.21
N GLY A 33 -63.43 -16.42 -24.07
CA GLY A 33 -62.74 -17.70 -24.19
C GLY A 33 -62.62 -18.19 -25.63
N LEU A 34 -61.64 -19.05 -25.87
CA LEU A 34 -61.75 -20.11 -26.87
C LEU A 34 -60.96 -21.34 -26.39
N GLN A 35 -61.70 -22.46 -26.31
CA GLN A 35 -61.20 -23.80 -26.03
C GLN A 35 -60.61 -24.45 -27.30
N ARG A 36 -59.90 -25.57 -27.05
CA ARG A 36 -59.44 -26.64 -27.98
C ARG A 36 -58.19 -26.27 -28.76
N GLY A 37 -57.08 -27.00 -28.72
CA GLY A 37 -56.78 -28.37 -28.29
C GLY A 37 -55.81 -28.95 -29.32
N LEU A 38 -54.70 -29.56 -28.89
CA LEU A 38 -53.93 -30.63 -29.56
C LEU A 38 -52.73 -31.03 -28.66
N PRO A 39 -52.28 -32.30 -28.71
CA PRO A 39 -51.77 -33.02 -27.54
C PRO A 39 -50.26 -32.89 -27.32
N LEU A 40 -49.85 -33.03 -26.06
CA LEU A 40 -48.49 -33.34 -25.65
C LEU A 40 -48.23 -34.85 -25.85
N PRO A 41 -47.09 -35.27 -26.41
CA PRO A 41 -46.55 -36.58 -26.14
C PRO A 41 -45.79 -36.55 -24.81
N SER A 42 -46.19 -37.44 -23.93
CA SER A 42 -45.40 -37.97 -22.83
C SER A 42 -44.16 -38.67 -23.38
N ASP A 43 -42.96 -38.13 -23.16
CA ASP A 43 -41.85 -38.92 -22.63
C ASP A 43 -40.68 -38.05 -22.13
N GLY A 44 -39.98 -38.57 -21.14
CA GLY A 44 -38.97 -37.86 -20.36
C GLY A 44 -37.68 -37.51 -21.11
N ARG A 45 -37.23 -36.27 -20.89
CA ARG A 45 -35.83 -35.74 -20.80
C ARG A 45 -35.80 -34.32 -21.39
N ARG A 46 -35.80 -33.29 -20.53
CA ARG A 46 -35.41 -31.93 -20.93
C ARG A 46 -33.88 -31.84 -20.91
N PRO A 47 -33.21 -31.36 -21.97
CA PRO A 47 -31.76 -31.17 -21.95
C PRO A 47 -31.40 -29.94 -21.11
N GLU A 48 -30.56 -30.13 -20.09
CA GLU A 48 -30.02 -29.08 -19.20
C GLU A 48 -29.11 -28.05 -19.93
N GLY A 49 -28.86 -28.22 -21.23
CA GLY A 49 -27.94 -27.39 -22.01
C GLY A 49 -28.44 -25.98 -22.38
N VAL A 50 -29.75 -25.76 -22.52
CA VAL A 50 -30.27 -24.48 -23.08
C VAL A 50 -30.27 -23.35 -22.05
N ARG A 51 -30.42 -23.66 -20.75
CA ARG A 51 -30.28 -22.67 -19.66
C ARG A 51 -28.82 -22.29 -19.42
N SER A 52 -27.89 -23.22 -19.60
CA SER A 52 -26.45 -22.98 -19.44
C SER A 52 -25.90 -22.05 -20.53
N LEU A 53 -26.31 -22.25 -21.80
CA LEU A 53 -25.92 -21.38 -22.91
C LEU A 53 -26.44 -19.95 -22.79
N PHE A 54 -27.68 -19.78 -22.31
CA PHE A 54 -28.27 -18.45 -22.12
C PHE A 54 -27.61 -17.70 -20.95
N SER A 55 -27.29 -18.39 -19.86
CA SER A 55 -26.51 -17.83 -18.74
C SER A 55 -25.07 -17.50 -19.14
N LEU A 56 -24.45 -18.34 -19.98
CA LEU A 56 -23.10 -18.11 -20.51
C LEU A 56 -23.08 -16.90 -21.46
N LEU A 57 -24.07 -16.77 -22.35
CA LEU A 57 -24.23 -15.60 -23.22
C LEU A 57 -24.45 -14.31 -22.42
N LEU A 58 -25.27 -14.35 -21.36
CA LEU A 58 -25.45 -13.20 -20.46
C LEU A 58 -24.16 -12.83 -19.72
N LEU A 59 -23.37 -13.81 -19.28
CA LEU A 59 -22.05 -13.59 -18.66
C LEU A 59 -21.03 -13.01 -19.64
N ILE A 60 -21.02 -13.49 -20.88
CA ILE A 60 -20.16 -12.96 -21.96
C ILE A 60 -20.58 -11.54 -22.32
N CYS A 61 -21.88 -11.26 -22.48
CA CYS A 61 -22.39 -9.92 -22.72
C CYS A 61 -22.10 -8.97 -21.54
N PHE A 62 -22.15 -9.46 -20.30
CA PHE A 62 -21.79 -8.69 -19.11
C PHE A 62 -20.27 -8.42 -19.05
N SER A 63 -19.43 -9.41 -19.36
CA SER A 63 -17.97 -9.19 -19.37
C SER A 63 -17.52 -8.29 -20.52
N LEU A 64 -18.15 -8.40 -21.69
CA LEU A 64 -17.92 -7.50 -22.84
C LEU A 64 -18.36 -6.07 -22.51
N SER A 65 -19.53 -5.88 -21.90
CA SER A 65 -20.01 -4.54 -21.52
C SER A 65 -19.17 -3.90 -20.41
N VAL A 66 -18.66 -4.69 -19.46
CA VAL A 66 -17.70 -4.20 -18.45
C VAL A 66 -16.35 -3.85 -19.06
N ASN A 67 -15.80 -4.68 -19.95
CA ASN A 67 -14.51 -4.39 -20.62
C ASN A 67 -14.61 -3.18 -21.56
N VAL A 68 -15.72 -3.04 -22.28
CA VAL A 68 -16.00 -1.87 -23.11
C VAL A 68 -16.19 -0.63 -22.24
N ALA A 69 -16.89 -0.73 -21.11
CA ALA A 69 -17.03 0.37 -20.15
C ALA A 69 -15.68 0.76 -19.51
N LEU A 70 -14.80 -0.19 -19.20
CA LEU A 70 -13.47 0.08 -18.66
C LEU A 70 -12.56 0.73 -19.72
N HIS A 71 -12.65 0.29 -20.96
CA HIS A 71 -11.91 0.88 -22.07
C HIS A 71 -12.40 2.29 -22.39
N LEU A 72 -13.72 2.50 -22.46
CA LEU A 72 -14.33 3.82 -22.60
C LEU A 72 -14.00 4.73 -21.42
N HIS A 73 -13.97 4.21 -20.19
CA HIS A 73 -13.57 4.98 -19.01
C HIS A 73 -12.11 5.42 -19.11
N ASN A 74 -11.20 4.52 -19.49
CA ASN A 74 -9.79 4.86 -19.69
C ASN A 74 -9.56 5.87 -20.82
N GLU A 75 -10.29 5.74 -21.93
CA GLU A 75 -10.24 6.71 -23.04
C GLU A 75 -10.85 8.06 -22.64
N LEU A 76 -11.95 8.07 -21.87
CA LEU A 76 -12.56 9.29 -21.34
C LEU A 76 -11.66 9.99 -20.33
N VAL A 77 -10.97 9.24 -19.46
CA VAL A 77 -9.99 9.80 -18.51
C VAL A 77 -8.77 10.35 -19.26
N ALA A 78 -8.27 9.63 -20.27
CA ALA A 78 -7.16 10.11 -21.11
C ALA A 78 -7.55 11.36 -21.91
N ALA A 79 -8.77 11.42 -22.46
CA ALA A 79 -9.30 12.58 -23.17
C ALA A 79 -9.55 13.77 -22.23
N ALA A 80 -10.07 13.53 -21.02
CA ALA A 80 -10.25 14.55 -20.01
C ALA A 80 -8.92 15.12 -19.50
N LEU A 81 -7.89 14.28 -19.35
CA LEU A 81 -6.54 14.74 -19.00
C LEU A 81 -5.94 15.63 -20.11
N ARG A 82 -6.07 15.22 -21.38
CA ARG A 82 -5.62 16.02 -22.53
C ARG A 82 -6.34 17.37 -22.58
N ALA A 83 -7.68 17.37 -22.46
CA ALA A 83 -8.46 18.60 -22.47
C ALA A 83 -8.18 19.53 -21.27
N ALA A 84 -7.88 18.97 -20.09
CA ALA A 84 -7.48 19.75 -18.92
C ALA A 84 -6.08 20.38 -19.06
N LEU A 85 -5.19 19.73 -19.81
CA LEU A 85 -3.85 20.24 -20.12
C LEU A 85 -3.89 21.29 -21.23
N ASP A 86 -4.69 21.10 -22.28
CA ASP A 86 -4.94 22.10 -23.32
C ASP A 86 -5.56 23.38 -22.73
N ALA A 87 -6.38 23.24 -21.68
CA ALA A 87 -6.92 24.36 -20.92
C ALA A 87 -5.89 25.03 -19.99
N ALA A 88 -4.83 24.32 -19.59
CA ALA A 88 -3.74 24.84 -18.76
C ALA A 88 -2.64 25.54 -19.57
N GLU A 89 -2.56 25.29 -20.88
CA GLU A 89 -1.67 25.99 -21.82
C GLU A 89 -2.22 27.35 -22.29
N ALA A 90 -3.44 27.75 -21.89
CA ALA A 90 -3.94 29.10 -22.13
C ALA A 90 -3.20 30.12 -21.23
N PRO A 91 -2.45 31.08 -21.78
CA PRO A 91 -1.72 32.04 -20.97
C PRO A 91 -2.70 33.04 -20.34
N GLY A 92 -2.94 32.90 -19.04
CA GLY A 92 -3.55 33.95 -18.22
C GLY A 92 -4.75 33.51 -17.37
N ALA A 93 -4.50 32.83 -16.25
CA ALA A 93 -5.33 32.92 -15.05
C ALA A 93 -4.58 32.31 -13.85
N MET A 94 -3.65 33.08 -13.27
CA MET A 94 -3.11 32.84 -11.93
C MET A 94 -4.22 33.08 -10.89
N MET A 95 -4.53 32.07 -10.07
CA MET A 95 -5.09 32.29 -8.73
C MET A 95 -3.98 32.00 -7.72
N ARG A 96 -3.45 33.07 -7.12
CA ARG A 96 -2.77 33.01 -5.83
C ARG A 96 -3.81 32.62 -4.80
N GLU A 97 -3.58 31.57 -4.02
CA GLU A 97 -4.18 31.45 -2.71
C GLU A 97 -3.07 31.54 -1.66
N ASP A 98 -3.26 32.52 -0.80
CA ASP A 98 -2.36 32.98 0.24
C ASP A 98 -2.20 31.93 1.35
N ILE A 99 -0.95 31.56 1.63
CA ILE A 99 -0.58 30.88 2.87
C ILE A 99 -0.51 31.96 3.96
N VAL A 100 -1.47 31.95 4.88
CA VAL A 100 -1.43 32.78 6.09
C VAL A 100 -0.32 32.27 7.00
N VAL A 101 0.83 32.95 6.95
CA VAL A 101 1.93 32.78 7.91
C VAL A 101 1.63 33.66 9.12
N GLY A 102 1.42 33.03 10.28
CA GLY A 102 1.31 33.73 11.55
C GLY A 102 2.69 34.24 11.99
N ASP A 103 2.89 35.55 11.95
CA ASP A 103 4.07 36.26 12.44
C ASP A 103 4.32 36.01 13.93
N ARG A 104 5.44 35.37 14.26
CA ARG A 104 6.23 35.66 15.48
C ARG A 104 7.72 35.51 15.17
N LYS A 105 8.39 36.64 14.96
CA LYS A 105 9.85 36.78 14.89
C LYS A 105 10.49 36.44 16.23
N PRO A 106 11.66 35.78 16.22
CA PRO A 106 12.74 36.08 17.16
C PRO A 106 13.79 36.93 16.45
N THR A 107 14.06 38.10 17.03
CA THR A 107 15.19 38.98 16.75
C THR A 107 16.52 38.28 17.02
N ILE A 108 17.42 38.25 16.02
CA ILE A 108 18.87 38.17 16.25
C ILE A 108 19.54 39.21 15.34
N SER A 109 20.32 40.06 15.98
CA SER A 109 21.09 41.18 15.45
C SER A 109 22.43 40.74 14.87
N GLY A 110 22.81 41.37 13.75
CA GLY A 110 24.20 41.69 13.41
C GLY A 110 24.95 40.66 12.56
N ILE A 111 25.28 41.02 11.32
CA ILE A 111 26.64 41.33 10.84
C ILE A 111 26.54 41.79 9.36
N ASN A 112 27.32 42.82 9.04
CA ASN A 112 27.33 43.63 7.82
C ASN A 112 28.18 43.05 6.67
N GLY A 113 27.93 43.55 5.44
CA GLY A 113 28.88 43.64 4.30
C GLY A 113 28.59 42.63 3.18
N VAL A 114 27.86 42.95 2.10
CA VAL A 114 28.25 43.71 0.88
C VAL A 114 29.46 43.10 0.17
N ASP A 115 29.28 42.47 -1.00
CA ASP A 115 29.57 43.11 -2.29
C ASP A 115 29.07 42.33 -3.51
N GLU A 116 28.76 43.10 -4.57
CA GLU A 116 28.18 42.69 -5.84
C GLU A 116 29.25 42.28 -6.89
N GLY A 117 28.84 41.41 -7.82
CA GLY A 117 29.23 41.51 -9.24
C GLY A 117 30.56 40.91 -9.68
N ALA A 118 30.50 39.85 -10.49
CA ALA A 118 31.34 39.71 -11.68
C ALA A 118 30.88 38.53 -12.55
N THR A 119 30.40 38.86 -13.75
CA THR A 119 30.33 38.00 -14.93
C THR A 119 31.73 37.61 -15.40
N SER A 120 32.00 36.35 -15.75
CA SER A 120 33.06 36.03 -16.72
C SER A 120 32.77 34.75 -17.51
N GLU A 121 32.89 34.92 -18.82
CA GLU A 121 32.92 33.88 -19.85
C GLU A 121 34.20 33.04 -19.73
N PHE A 122 34.07 31.71 -19.82
CA PHE A 122 35.23 30.83 -19.94
C PHE A 122 35.64 30.70 -21.41
N ARG A 123 36.85 31.18 -21.73
CA ARG A 123 37.61 30.81 -22.93
C ARG A 123 38.70 29.82 -22.53
N ASP A 124 38.65 28.62 -23.10
CA ASP A 124 39.74 27.64 -23.03
C ASP A 124 40.95 28.13 -23.84
N GLY A 125 42.11 28.15 -23.19
CA GLY A 125 43.40 28.41 -23.83
C GLY A 125 44.52 27.87 -22.97
N ALA A 126 45.11 26.75 -23.40
CA ALA A 126 46.33 26.21 -22.80
C ALA A 126 47.51 27.16 -23.11
N ALA A 127 48.16 27.70 -22.08
CA ALA A 127 49.38 28.49 -22.21
C ALA A 127 50.62 27.64 -21.88
N VAL A 128 51.56 27.58 -22.82
CA VAL A 128 52.90 26.97 -22.70
C VAL A 128 53.91 28.11 -22.58
N ASP A 129 54.88 28.02 -21.66
CA ASP A 129 55.97 29.01 -21.58
C ASP A 129 57.17 28.63 -22.47
N GLY A 130 57.95 29.66 -22.83
CA GLY A 130 59.02 29.63 -23.83
C GLY A 130 60.26 28.79 -23.48
N ALA A 131 60.17 27.86 -22.52
CA ALA A 131 61.26 26.93 -22.20
C ALA A 131 60.82 25.45 -22.21
N GLY A 132 59.60 25.13 -22.61
CA GLY A 132 59.18 23.75 -22.91
C GLY A 132 59.12 22.80 -21.70
N ARG A 133 58.96 23.30 -20.47
CA ARG A 133 58.75 22.45 -19.28
C ARG A 133 57.28 22.46 -18.86
N LEU A 134 56.70 21.25 -18.78
CA LEU A 134 55.37 21.01 -18.21
C LEU A 134 55.36 21.47 -16.74
N ARG A 135 54.48 22.41 -16.37
CA ARG A 135 54.17 22.69 -14.97
C ARG A 135 53.40 21.51 -14.41
N HIS A 136 53.93 20.87 -13.38
CA HIS A 136 53.14 19.98 -12.53
C HIS A 136 52.02 20.81 -11.91
N ALA A 137 50.80 20.65 -12.44
CA ALA A 137 49.60 21.14 -11.79
C ALA A 137 49.59 20.59 -10.36
N HIS A 138 49.54 21.48 -9.37
CA HIS A 138 49.14 21.08 -8.04
C HIS A 138 47.78 20.39 -8.17
N LEU A 139 47.76 19.08 -7.91
CA LEU A 139 46.54 18.31 -7.71
C LEU A 139 45.75 19.01 -6.60
N ALA A 140 44.77 19.80 -7.00
CA ALA A 140 43.73 20.24 -6.10
C ALA A 140 43.17 18.98 -5.44
N LEU A 141 43.15 18.96 -4.10
CA LEU A 141 42.43 17.96 -3.33
C LEU A 141 41.03 17.79 -3.95
N PRO A 142 40.56 16.55 -4.19
CA PRO A 142 39.28 16.34 -4.83
C PRO A 142 38.22 17.12 -4.05
N SER A 143 37.46 17.96 -4.75
CA SER A 143 36.39 18.73 -4.12
C SER A 143 35.49 17.74 -3.39
N VAL A 144 35.30 17.96 -2.09
CA VAL A 144 34.33 17.20 -1.32
C VAL A 144 33.00 17.43 -2.03
N ARG A 145 32.49 16.39 -2.70
CA ARG A 145 31.21 16.45 -3.39
C ARG A 145 30.20 16.94 -2.36
N ALA A 146 29.45 18.00 -2.68
CA ALA A 146 28.44 18.53 -1.79
C ALA A 146 27.52 17.37 -1.33
N PRO A 147 27.14 17.33 -0.03
CA PRO A 147 26.32 16.25 0.47
C PRO A 147 24.99 16.23 -0.29
N ARG A 148 24.52 15.02 -0.63
CA ARG A 148 23.16 14.85 -1.15
C ARG A 148 22.15 15.43 -0.17
N THR A 149 21.09 16.01 -0.69
CA THR A 149 20.12 16.78 0.07
C THR A 149 18.79 16.05 0.18
N PHE A 150 18.10 16.23 1.29
CA PHE A 150 16.79 15.61 1.51
C PHE A 150 15.79 16.57 2.14
N ARG A 151 14.51 16.32 1.86
CA ARG A 151 13.40 16.98 2.52
C ARG A 151 12.44 15.95 3.10
N VAL A 152 12.18 16.09 4.40
CA VAL A 152 11.12 15.33 5.09
C VAL A 152 9.89 16.23 5.21
N GLN A 153 8.75 15.82 4.66
CA GLN A 153 7.52 16.58 4.76
C GLN A 153 7.11 16.74 6.23
N GLN A 154 6.53 17.89 6.58
CA GLN A 154 5.91 18.10 7.89
C GLN A 154 4.84 17.04 8.11
N SER A 155 5.13 16.13 9.04
CA SER A 155 4.35 14.96 9.39
C SER A 155 4.44 14.72 10.90
N ARG A 156 4.02 13.53 11.36
CA ARG A 156 4.19 13.08 12.75
C ARG A 156 5.64 13.32 13.23
N ALA A 157 5.78 14.00 14.36
CA ALA A 157 7.08 14.44 14.87
C ALA A 157 8.05 13.27 15.13
N ASP A 158 7.54 12.17 15.68
CA ASP A 158 8.33 10.97 15.99
C ASP A 158 8.90 10.30 14.72
N TYR A 159 8.15 10.34 13.62
CA TYR A 159 8.60 9.82 12.34
C TYR A 159 9.64 10.73 11.68
N ARG A 160 9.39 12.05 11.71
CA ARG A 160 10.32 13.03 11.14
C ARG A 160 11.71 12.92 11.76
N VAL A 161 11.79 12.82 13.08
CA VAL A 161 13.07 12.64 13.79
C VAL A 161 13.78 11.37 13.30
N THR A 162 13.08 10.24 13.31
CA THR A 162 13.63 8.96 12.87
C THR A 162 14.15 8.99 11.41
N VAL A 163 13.39 9.55 10.47
CA VAL A 163 13.83 9.67 9.07
C VAL A 163 15.01 10.62 8.95
N THR A 164 14.94 11.78 9.60
CA THR A 164 16.04 12.76 9.59
C THR A 164 17.33 12.15 10.14
N ASP A 165 17.28 11.48 11.29
CA ASP A 165 18.45 10.87 11.92
C ASP A 165 19.06 9.78 11.02
N ALA A 166 18.22 8.93 10.42
CA ALA A 166 18.66 7.90 9.49
C ALA A 166 19.36 8.52 8.26
N LEU A 167 18.76 9.52 7.62
CA LEU A 167 19.35 10.16 6.43
C LEU A 167 20.62 10.95 6.74
N VAL A 168 20.68 11.64 7.88
CA VAL A 168 21.89 12.33 8.35
C VAL A 168 23.00 11.34 8.65
N SER A 169 22.69 10.18 9.24
CA SER A 169 23.68 9.12 9.50
C SER A 169 24.31 8.56 8.22
N LEU A 170 23.61 8.68 7.09
CA LEU A 170 24.11 8.32 5.75
C LEU A 170 24.87 9.46 5.06
N GLY A 171 25.05 10.60 5.72
CA GLY A 171 25.77 11.76 5.20
C GLY A 171 24.95 12.68 4.29
N LEU A 172 23.61 12.57 4.30
CA LEU A 172 22.75 13.52 3.59
C LEU A 172 22.45 14.75 4.46
N ALA A 173 22.21 15.89 3.82
CA ALA A 173 21.90 17.16 4.49
C ALA A 173 20.42 17.56 4.30
N PRO A 174 19.73 18.06 5.34
CA PRO A 174 18.36 18.56 5.18
C PRO A 174 18.34 19.81 4.30
N THR A 175 17.30 19.95 3.48
CA THR A 175 17.07 21.13 2.64
C THR A 175 15.63 21.62 2.72
N ASN A 176 15.43 22.92 2.49
CA ASN A 176 14.12 23.54 2.31
C ASN A 176 13.68 23.60 0.84
N GLU A 177 14.56 23.21 -0.09
CA GLU A 177 14.26 23.16 -1.50
C GLU A 177 13.08 22.23 -1.80
N THR A 178 12.31 22.57 -2.85
CA THR A 178 11.14 21.78 -3.25
C THR A 178 11.43 20.85 -4.42
N PHE A 179 12.32 21.27 -5.32
CA PHE A 179 12.60 20.56 -6.56
C PHE A 179 14.07 20.16 -6.70
N ALA A 180 14.98 21.02 -6.23
CA ALA A 180 16.41 20.74 -6.17
C ALA A 180 16.74 19.93 -4.89
N LEU A 181 16.40 18.65 -4.91
CA LEU A 181 16.65 17.71 -3.81
C LEU A 181 16.95 16.31 -4.34
N ASP A 182 17.73 15.53 -3.60
CA ASP A 182 18.01 14.13 -3.95
C ASP A 182 16.95 13.18 -3.39
N VAL A 183 16.36 13.49 -2.22
CA VAL A 183 15.39 12.62 -1.55
C VAL A 183 14.21 13.41 -1.01
N PHE A 184 13.00 13.07 -1.47
CA PHE A 184 11.76 13.53 -0.87
C PHE A 184 11.13 12.39 -0.07
N TRP A 185 10.91 12.64 1.23
CA TRP A 185 10.34 11.66 2.14
C TRP A 185 9.11 12.24 2.85
N GLY A 186 7.93 11.74 2.55
CA GLY A 186 6.66 12.33 2.97
C GLY A 186 5.45 11.48 2.66
N HIS A 187 4.29 12.12 2.66
CA HIS A 187 3.03 11.51 2.29
C HIS A 187 2.90 11.35 0.79
N GLU A 188 2.10 10.36 0.40
CA GLU A 188 1.63 10.15 -0.96
C GLU A 188 0.94 11.40 -1.52
N TRP A 189 1.36 11.81 -2.72
CA TRP A 189 0.74 12.91 -3.44
C TRP A 189 -0.61 12.47 -3.99
N VAL A 190 -1.62 13.29 -3.75
CA VAL A 190 -3.01 13.01 -4.15
C VAL A 190 -3.29 13.42 -5.59
N ARG A 191 -2.63 14.46 -6.10
CA ARG A 191 -2.85 14.99 -7.45
C ARG A 191 -1.89 14.34 -8.45
N HIS A 192 -2.41 13.73 -9.50
CA HIS A 192 -1.58 13.11 -10.56
C HIS A 192 -0.62 14.11 -11.23
N ALA A 193 -1.03 15.38 -11.36
CA ALA A 193 -0.19 16.44 -11.92
C ALA A 193 1.12 16.67 -11.14
N ALA A 194 1.15 16.40 -9.82
CA ALA A 194 2.37 16.56 -9.03
C ALA A 194 3.50 15.61 -9.46
N TYR A 195 3.13 14.44 -9.99
CA TYR A 195 4.11 13.48 -10.50
C TYR A 195 4.66 13.87 -11.88
N ALA A 196 3.98 14.75 -12.61
CA ALA A 196 4.41 15.22 -13.92
C ALA A 196 5.29 16.48 -13.85
N ASP A 197 5.68 16.93 -12.66
CA ASP A 197 6.47 18.14 -12.49
C ASP A 197 7.92 17.95 -12.95
N ARG A 198 8.26 18.59 -14.08
CA ARG A 198 9.58 18.51 -14.72
C ARG A 198 10.71 19.19 -13.97
N ARG A 199 10.41 19.92 -12.89
CA ARG A 199 11.43 20.56 -12.05
C ARG A 199 12.12 19.56 -11.12
N LEU A 200 11.50 18.41 -10.84
CA LEU A 200 12.13 17.34 -10.07
C LEU A 200 13.32 16.77 -10.85
N ALA A 201 14.44 16.61 -10.16
CA ALA A 201 15.64 16.07 -10.78
C ALA A 201 15.49 14.58 -11.13
N ASP A 202 16.07 14.15 -12.25
CA ASP A 202 16.04 12.76 -12.72
C ASP A 202 16.63 11.75 -11.74
N HIS A 203 17.56 12.17 -10.88
CA HIS A 203 18.17 11.32 -9.86
C HIS A 203 17.39 11.31 -8.53
N ALA A 204 16.31 12.11 -8.41
CA ALA A 204 15.57 12.22 -7.18
C ALA A 204 14.88 10.88 -6.83
N LEU A 205 14.83 10.59 -5.54
CA LEU A 205 14.07 9.49 -4.97
C LEU A 205 12.89 10.04 -4.17
N VAL A 206 11.67 9.67 -4.56
CA VAL A 206 10.43 10.22 -4.01
C VAL A 206 9.59 9.13 -3.34
N SER A 207 9.19 9.34 -2.09
CA SER A 207 8.32 8.41 -1.36
C SER A 207 6.83 8.59 -1.75
N SER A 208 6.52 8.50 -3.03
CA SER A 208 5.17 8.68 -3.55
C SER A 208 4.96 7.88 -4.83
N VAL A 209 3.89 7.10 -4.89
CA VAL A 209 3.51 6.26 -6.03
C VAL A 209 2.12 6.66 -6.51
N MET A 210 2.02 7.09 -7.77
CA MET A 210 0.78 7.55 -8.38
C MET A 210 -0.34 6.50 -8.24
N GLY A 211 -1.51 6.93 -7.79
CA GLY A 211 -2.70 6.08 -7.60
C GLY A 211 -2.66 5.18 -6.36
N LEU A 212 -1.53 5.03 -5.67
CA LEU A 212 -1.39 4.02 -4.60
C LEU A 212 -2.41 4.19 -3.46
N THR A 213 -2.65 5.43 -3.04
CA THR A 213 -3.55 5.75 -1.93
C THR A 213 -5.01 5.81 -2.34
N ALA A 214 -5.34 6.50 -3.44
CA ALA A 214 -6.72 6.82 -3.80
C ALA A 214 -7.36 5.84 -4.80
N GLU A 215 -6.55 5.06 -5.52
CA GLU A 215 -6.98 4.28 -6.69
C GLU A 215 -6.44 2.84 -6.66
N ALA A 216 -5.92 2.39 -5.52
CA ALA A 216 -5.30 1.08 -5.38
C ALA A 216 -5.50 0.51 -3.96
N VAL A 217 -4.46 -0.06 -3.36
CA VAL A 217 -4.56 -0.77 -2.06
C VAL A 217 -4.90 0.14 -0.88
N GLY A 218 -4.61 1.45 -0.97
CA GLY A 218 -4.87 2.40 0.11
C GLY A 218 -6.35 2.78 0.29
N ASP A 219 -7.17 2.64 -0.76
CA ASP A 219 -8.59 2.96 -0.70
C ASP A 219 -9.42 1.69 -0.50
N LYS A 220 -10.17 1.65 0.61
CA LYS A 220 -10.97 0.48 0.99
C LYS A 220 -12.13 0.20 0.03
N GLU A 221 -12.68 1.23 -0.61
CA GLU A 221 -13.77 1.05 -1.57
C GLU A 221 -13.25 0.47 -2.87
N PHE A 222 -12.17 1.05 -3.40
CA PHE A 222 -11.45 0.54 -4.55
C PHE A 222 -10.99 -0.90 -4.31
N LEU A 223 -10.40 -1.19 -3.15
CA LEU A 223 -10.00 -2.55 -2.77
C LEU A 223 -11.19 -3.52 -2.81
N GLY A 224 -12.37 -3.09 -2.37
CA GLY A 224 -13.59 -3.88 -2.46
C GLY A 224 -14.01 -4.19 -3.90
N TYR A 225 -13.97 -3.20 -4.80
CA TYR A 225 -14.25 -3.41 -6.23
C TYR A 225 -13.19 -4.31 -6.89
N ALA A 226 -11.91 -4.05 -6.65
CA ALA A 226 -10.80 -4.83 -7.19
C ALA A 226 -10.89 -6.31 -6.78
N LEU A 227 -11.26 -6.59 -5.53
CA LEU A 227 -11.49 -7.96 -5.06
C LEU A 227 -12.64 -8.65 -5.79
N GLN A 228 -13.73 -7.95 -6.07
CA GLN A 228 -14.85 -8.54 -6.81
C GLN A 228 -14.47 -8.86 -8.26
N LEU A 229 -13.74 -7.96 -8.92
CA LEU A 229 -13.19 -8.21 -10.25
C LEU A 229 -12.24 -9.41 -10.24
N CYS A 230 -11.34 -9.46 -9.25
CA CYS A 230 -10.44 -10.59 -9.04
C CYS A 230 -11.22 -11.91 -8.89
N MET A 231 -12.24 -11.94 -8.03
CA MET A 231 -13.06 -13.13 -7.79
C MET A 231 -13.84 -13.56 -9.02
N ALA A 232 -14.32 -12.62 -9.84
CA ALA A 232 -15.04 -12.90 -11.08
C ALA A 232 -14.10 -13.45 -12.17
N GLN A 233 -12.86 -12.95 -12.26
CA GLN A 233 -11.89 -13.33 -13.28
C GLN A 233 -11.13 -14.62 -12.94
N HIS A 234 -10.71 -14.78 -11.68
CA HIS A 234 -9.78 -15.83 -11.25
C HIS A 234 -10.42 -16.84 -10.28
N GLY A 235 -11.60 -16.54 -9.76
CA GLY A 235 -12.29 -17.36 -8.76
C GLY A 235 -11.92 -17.00 -7.32
N SER A 236 -12.83 -17.30 -6.39
CA SER A 236 -12.73 -16.88 -4.98
C SER A 236 -11.50 -17.42 -4.24
N HIS A 237 -11.00 -18.59 -4.62
CA HIS A 237 -9.85 -19.26 -3.99
C HIS A 237 -8.51 -18.60 -4.36
N VAL A 238 -8.45 -17.81 -5.43
CA VAL A 238 -7.23 -17.07 -5.80
C VAL A 238 -7.17 -15.74 -5.04
N CYS A 239 -8.33 -15.14 -4.78
CA CYS A 239 -8.50 -13.82 -4.17
C CYS A 239 -8.80 -13.88 -2.66
N ASP A 240 -8.50 -15.00 -2.00
CA ASP A 240 -8.81 -15.32 -0.61
C ASP A 240 -7.83 -14.72 0.41
N PHE A 241 -7.26 -13.55 0.13
CA PHE A 241 -6.29 -12.86 0.98
C PHE A 241 -6.85 -11.60 1.66
N VAL A 242 -8.05 -11.16 1.27
CA VAL A 242 -8.85 -10.15 1.96
C VAL A 242 -10.24 -10.75 2.20
N ALA A 243 -10.80 -10.56 3.39
CA ALA A 243 -12.16 -10.99 3.64
C ALA A 243 -13.15 -10.21 2.75
N PRO A 244 -14.14 -10.86 2.11
CA PRO A 244 -15.03 -10.22 1.13
C PRO A 244 -15.61 -8.88 1.59
N ILE A 245 -15.59 -7.90 0.69
CA ILE A 245 -16.02 -6.53 0.91
C ILE A 245 -17.19 -6.20 -0.03
N TYR A 246 -18.20 -5.51 0.52
CA TYR A 246 -19.35 -5.01 -0.23
C TYR A 246 -19.65 -3.56 0.15
N LEU A 247 -19.94 -2.73 -0.85
CA LEU A 247 -20.25 -1.31 -0.72
C LEU A 247 -21.76 -1.10 -0.77
N LEU A 248 -22.33 -0.55 0.29
CA LEU A 248 -23.76 -0.28 0.36
C LEU A 248 -24.05 1.20 0.07
N PRO A 249 -25.18 1.51 -0.59
CA PRO A 249 -26.24 0.58 -1.02
C PRO A 249 -25.96 -0.15 -2.35
N THR A 250 -24.93 0.26 -3.11
CA THR A 250 -24.68 -0.19 -4.50
C THR A 250 -24.62 -1.71 -4.69
N GLN A 251 -24.12 -2.45 -3.70
CA GLN A 251 -23.88 -3.88 -3.76
C GLN A 251 -24.74 -4.67 -2.75
N GLU A 252 -25.89 -4.12 -2.35
CA GLU A 252 -26.74 -4.75 -1.34
C GLU A 252 -27.22 -6.14 -1.75
N GLU A 253 -27.56 -6.37 -3.02
CA GLU A 253 -28.02 -7.68 -3.49
C GLU A 253 -26.92 -8.75 -3.38
N ALA A 254 -25.71 -8.44 -3.86
CA ALA A 254 -24.56 -9.32 -3.77
C ALA A 254 -24.20 -9.63 -2.30
N TRP A 255 -24.25 -8.60 -1.44
CA TRP A 255 -24.07 -8.78 0.00
C TRP A 255 -25.17 -9.65 0.62
N ARG A 256 -26.45 -9.47 0.26
CA ARG A 256 -27.56 -10.29 0.78
C ARG A 256 -27.35 -11.77 0.44
N ALA A 257 -26.82 -12.08 -0.74
CA ALA A 257 -26.48 -13.45 -1.11
C ALA A 257 -25.35 -14.01 -0.21
N ALA A 258 -24.32 -13.21 0.06
CA ALA A 258 -23.22 -13.60 0.95
C ALA A 258 -23.67 -13.74 2.42
N TYR A 259 -24.57 -12.88 2.91
CA TYR A 259 -25.10 -12.91 4.27
C TYR A 259 -25.84 -14.22 4.61
N LYS A 260 -26.40 -14.91 3.60
CA LYS A 260 -27.01 -16.25 3.79
C LYS A 260 -26.00 -17.31 4.23
N ARG A 261 -24.72 -17.13 3.89
CA ARG A 261 -23.62 -18.08 4.19
C ARG A 261 -22.76 -17.63 5.36
N HIS A 262 -22.73 -16.33 5.64
CA HIS A 262 -21.90 -15.73 6.68
C HIS A 262 -22.72 -14.80 7.56
N ARG A 263 -22.80 -15.12 8.86
CA ARG A 263 -23.67 -14.44 9.82
C ARG A 263 -23.14 -13.09 10.28
N TYR A 264 -21.82 -12.98 10.47
CA TYR A 264 -21.19 -11.82 11.11
C TYR A 264 -20.42 -10.99 10.09
N TRP A 265 -20.64 -9.68 10.15
CA TRP A 265 -20.02 -8.69 9.28
C TRP A 265 -19.48 -7.55 10.13
N ILE A 266 -18.46 -6.86 9.63
CA ILE A 266 -17.99 -5.62 10.23
C ILE A 266 -18.39 -4.47 9.30
N ARG A 267 -19.17 -3.53 9.84
CA ARG A 267 -19.52 -2.28 9.19
C ARG A 267 -18.40 -1.29 9.41
N LYS A 268 -18.00 -0.59 8.36
CA LYS A 268 -17.06 0.52 8.40
C LYS A 268 -17.73 1.70 7.68
N ASP A 269 -18.07 2.74 8.44
CA ASP A 269 -18.71 3.94 7.90
C ASP A 269 -17.70 4.78 7.10
N LYS A 270 -18.19 5.56 6.12
CA LYS A 270 -17.33 6.39 5.26
C LYS A 270 -16.70 7.54 6.03
N LYS A 271 -15.47 7.91 5.63
CA LYS A 271 -14.71 9.10 6.08
C LYS A 271 -14.43 9.18 7.60
N LEU A 272 -14.68 8.11 8.35
CA LEU A 272 -14.31 8.02 9.76
C LEU A 272 -12.96 7.31 9.92
N TRP A 273 -12.15 7.81 10.85
CA TRP A 273 -10.80 7.32 11.13
C TRP A 273 -10.76 6.61 12.48
N GLY A 274 -9.88 5.62 12.62
CA GLY A 274 -9.80 4.81 13.83
C GLY A 274 -11.00 3.88 14.00
N SER A 275 -11.42 3.62 15.24
CA SER A 275 -12.55 2.74 15.55
C SER A 275 -13.93 3.41 15.39
N GLN A 276 -13.98 4.72 15.15
CA GLN A 276 -15.24 5.44 15.02
C GLN A 276 -16.03 4.96 13.79
N GLY A 277 -17.31 4.64 13.97
CA GLY A 277 -18.16 4.13 12.89
C GLY A 277 -17.85 2.69 12.47
N VAL A 278 -17.10 1.95 13.30
CA VAL A 278 -16.82 0.52 13.10
C VAL A 278 -17.67 -0.30 14.06
N SER A 279 -18.47 -1.24 13.56
CA SER A 279 -19.33 -2.06 14.41
C SER A 279 -19.53 -3.47 13.86
N ILE A 280 -19.72 -4.44 14.76
CA ILE A 280 -20.08 -5.80 14.36
C ILE A 280 -21.58 -5.86 14.10
N VAL A 281 -21.93 -6.29 12.90
CA VAL A 281 -23.30 -6.50 12.46
C VAL A 281 -23.65 -7.96 12.68
N SER A 282 -24.52 -8.20 13.66
CA SER A 282 -25.04 -9.53 14.00
C SER A 282 -26.45 -9.79 13.45
N SER A 283 -27.17 -8.73 13.06
CA SER A 283 -28.50 -8.77 12.46
C SER A 283 -28.62 -7.72 11.35
N ARG A 284 -29.29 -8.07 10.24
CA ARG A 284 -29.60 -7.12 9.15
C ARG A 284 -30.43 -5.92 9.61
N ARG A 285 -31.17 -6.05 10.71
CA ARG A 285 -32.00 -4.98 11.26
C ARG A 285 -31.16 -3.85 11.87
N ASP A 286 -29.90 -4.14 12.18
CA ASP A 286 -28.97 -3.20 12.80
C ASP A 286 -28.31 -2.28 11.76
N LEU A 287 -28.57 -2.52 10.46
CA LEU A 287 -28.00 -1.75 9.37
C LEU A 287 -28.77 -0.45 9.11
N PRO A 288 -28.06 0.69 9.00
CA PRO A 288 -28.69 1.94 8.61
C PRO A 288 -29.12 1.86 7.14
N LYS A 289 -30.29 2.43 6.82
CA LYS A 289 -30.90 2.38 5.48
C LYS A 289 -30.51 3.56 4.59
N ASP A 290 -30.21 4.71 5.17
CA ASP A 290 -29.99 5.97 4.46
C ASP A 290 -28.53 6.46 4.55
N MET A 291 -27.59 5.53 4.71
CA MET A 291 -26.16 5.83 4.77
C MET A 291 -25.37 4.91 3.85
N SER A 292 -24.27 5.43 3.31
CA SER A 292 -23.32 4.64 2.56
C SER A 292 -22.18 4.19 3.47
N TYR A 293 -21.86 2.90 3.42
CA TYR A 293 -20.86 2.26 4.28
C TYR A 293 -20.37 0.97 3.61
N LEU A 294 -19.28 0.45 4.14
CA LEU A 294 -18.66 -0.78 3.70
C LEU A 294 -19.02 -1.91 4.67
N LEU A 295 -19.40 -3.07 4.13
CA LEU A 295 -19.56 -4.32 4.87
C LEU A 295 -18.48 -5.30 4.47
N GLN A 296 -17.61 -5.65 5.42
CA GLN A 296 -16.58 -6.66 5.25
C GLN A 296 -16.97 -7.91 6.04
N LYS A 297 -16.72 -9.10 5.48
CA LYS A 297 -16.96 -10.35 6.20
C LYS A 297 -16.11 -10.35 7.47
N TYR A 298 -16.74 -10.57 8.62
CA TYR A 298 -16.02 -10.62 9.89
C TYR A 298 -15.28 -11.95 10.03
N VAL A 299 -14.00 -11.89 10.40
CA VAL A 299 -13.21 -13.08 10.74
C VAL A 299 -13.60 -13.52 12.15
N SER A 300 -14.58 -14.42 12.24
CA SER A 300 -15.18 -14.87 13.50
C SER A 300 -14.39 -15.95 14.24
N ASN A 301 -13.34 -16.52 13.64
CA ASN A 301 -12.46 -17.49 14.29
C ASN A 301 -10.99 -17.07 14.14
N PRO A 302 -10.62 -15.91 14.72
CA PRO A 302 -9.24 -15.43 14.65
C PRO A 302 -8.33 -16.31 15.50
N LEU A 303 -7.04 -16.30 15.17
CA LEU A 303 -6.01 -16.77 16.07
C LEU A 303 -6.01 -15.85 17.29
N LEU A 304 -6.09 -16.42 18.49
CA LEU A 304 -6.13 -15.66 19.74
C LEU A 304 -4.75 -15.67 20.41
N TRP A 305 -4.42 -14.57 21.07
CA TRP A 305 -3.26 -14.46 21.94
C TRP A 305 -3.70 -14.40 23.40
N ASP A 306 -3.45 -15.45 24.18
CA ASP A 306 -3.95 -15.59 25.56
C ASP A 306 -5.46 -15.25 25.66
N GLY A 307 -6.25 -15.81 24.74
CA GLY A 307 -7.70 -15.58 24.69
C GLY A 307 -8.13 -14.17 24.28
N TYR A 308 -7.21 -13.29 23.86
CA TYR A 308 -7.55 -11.98 23.27
C TYR A 308 -7.49 -12.04 21.75
N LYS A 309 -8.43 -11.35 21.09
CA LYS A 309 -8.32 -11.10 19.65
C LYS A 309 -7.12 -10.17 19.41
N HIS A 310 -6.33 -10.46 18.39
CA HIS A 310 -5.27 -9.57 17.94
C HIS A 310 -5.18 -9.54 16.42
N ASP A 311 -4.63 -8.47 15.91
CA ASP A 311 -4.11 -8.38 14.56
C ASP A 311 -2.59 -8.10 14.63
N ILE A 312 -1.94 -8.12 13.48
CA ILE A 312 -0.53 -7.80 13.34
C ILE A 312 -0.39 -6.68 12.32
N ARG A 313 0.26 -5.58 12.73
CA ARG A 313 0.79 -4.57 11.84
C ARG A 313 2.12 -5.06 11.25
N LEU A 314 2.21 -5.12 9.93
CA LEU A 314 3.43 -5.41 9.18
C LEU A 314 3.77 -4.24 8.26
N TRP A 315 5.04 -4.09 7.89
CA TRP A 315 5.51 -3.06 6.97
C TRP A 315 6.17 -3.68 5.75
N ALA A 316 5.88 -3.15 4.58
CA ALA A 316 6.57 -3.48 3.34
C ALA A 316 7.05 -2.21 2.62
N VAL A 317 8.07 -2.34 1.79
CA VAL A 317 8.57 -1.30 0.90
C VAL A 317 8.37 -1.74 -0.54
N LEU A 318 7.59 -0.95 -1.29
CA LEU A 318 7.48 -1.03 -2.73
C LEU A 318 8.61 -0.18 -3.31
N THR A 319 9.68 -0.82 -3.81
CA THR A 319 10.88 -0.12 -4.32
C THR A 319 10.79 0.16 -5.82
N SER A 320 9.94 -0.56 -6.54
CA SER A 320 9.69 -0.32 -7.97
C SER A 320 8.34 -0.89 -8.40
N MET A 321 7.69 -0.21 -9.34
CA MET A 321 6.46 -0.65 -10.01
C MET A 321 6.74 -1.30 -11.37
N HIS A 322 7.93 -1.10 -11.94
CA HIS A 322 8.28 -1.59 -13.27
C HIS A 322 9.81 -1.74 -13.43
N PRO A 323 10.39 -2.93 -13.14
CA PRO A 323 9.68 -4.15 -12.76
C PRO A 323 9.18 -4.11 -11.31
N LEU A 324 8.12 -4.84 -10.98
CA LEU A 324 7.61 -4.87 -9.60
C LEU A 324 8.67 -5.43 -8.63
N ARG A 325 8.97 -4.68 -7.56
CA ARG A 325 9.82 -5.13 -6.45
C ARG A 325 9.19 -4.78 -5.11
N LEU A 326 9.06 -5.78 -4.25
CA LEU A 326 8.39 -5.66 -2.95
C LEU A 326 9.19 -6.37 -1.86
N PHE A 327 9.43 -5.67 -0.77
CA PHE A 327 10.19 -6.16 0.38
C PHE A 327 9.33 -6.08 1.63
N LEU A 328 9.25 -7.17 2.41
CA LEU A 328 8.47 -7.26 3.65
C LEU A 328 9.43 -7.22 4.84
N LEU A 329 9.17 -6.34 5.80
CA LEU A 329 9.91 -6.29 7.05
C LEU A 329 9.67 -7.57 7.85
N HIS A 330 10.75 -8.19 8.33
CA HIS A 330 10.67 -9.40 9.15
C HIS A 330 10.49 -9.09 10.66
N ASP A 331 9.75 -8.02 10.96
CA ASP A 331 9.26 -7.66 12.29
C ASP A 331 7.88 -7.00 12.15
N GLY A 332 7.13 -6.93 13.24
CA GLY A 332 5.75 -6.50 13.25
C GLY A 332 5.29 -6.04 14.63
N TRP A 333 4.03 -5.61 14.71
CA TRP A 333 3.41 -5.23 15.98
C TRP A 333 2.04 -5.88 16.13
N GLY A 334 1.91 -6.76 17.13
CA GLY A 334 0.63 -7.30 17.56
C GLY A 334 -0.17 -6.23 18.31
N ARG A 335 -1.42 -6.01 17.91
CA ARG A 335 -2.35 -5.13 18.64
C ARG A 335 -3.45 -6.00 19.23
N LEU A 336 -3.50 -6.09 20.55
CA LEU A 336 -4.48 -6.91 21.25
C LEU A 336 -5.72 -6.07 21.59
N ALA A 337 -6.91 -6.64 21.35
CA ALA A 337 -8.17 -6.14 21.87
C ALA A 337 -8.11 -6.05 23.39
N ALA A 338 -8.88 -5.17 24.03
CA ALA A 338 -8.81 -4.91 25.46
C ALA A 338 -9.40 -6.04 26.33
N ARG A 339 -10.44 -6.73 25.83
CA ARG A 339 -11.17 -7.80 26.53
C ARG A 339 -11.04 -9.14 25.81
N ARG A 340 -11.17 -10.23 26.57
CA ARG A 340 -11.05 -11.59 26.04
C ARG A 340 -12.15 -11.84 24.99
N TYR A 341 -11.79 -12.60 23.96
CA TYR A 341 -12.66 -12.94 22.85
C TYR A 341 -13.19 -14.36 23.00
N ASN A 342 -14.48 -14.53 22.77
CA ASN A 342 -15.11 -15.85 22.72
C ASN A 342 -16.02 -15.96 21.49
N VAL A 343 -15.83 -17.03 20.70
CA VAL A 343 -16.59 -17.30 19.48
C VAL A 343 -18.08 -17.53 19.79
N SER A 344 -18.42 -18.13 20.95
CA SER A 344 -19.82 -18.36 21.33
C SER A 344 -20.58 -17.07 21.60
N ASP A 345 -19.86 -16.00 21.97
CA ASP A 345 -20.46 -14.79 22.54
C ASP A 345 -20.53 -13.65 21.53
N ILE A 346 -20.06 -13.83 20.28
CA ILE A 346 -20.03 -12.78 19.25
C ILE A 346 -21.37 -12.05 19.12
N ARG A 347 -22.49 -12.76 19.25
CA ARG A 347 -23.82 -12.14 19.16
C ARG A 347 -24.12 -11.21 20.34
N SER A 348 -23.84 -11.64 21.58
CA SER A 348 -24.08 -10.83 22.77
C SER A 348 -23.05 -9.71 22.92
N SER A 349 -21.82 -9.95 22.49
CA SER A 349 -20.72 -8.97 22.54
C SER A 349 -20.62 -8.07 21.30
N ALA A 350 -21.52 -8.16 20.31
CA ALA A 350 -21.37 -7.46 19.02
C ALA A 350 -21.20 -5.92 19.15
N LYS A 351 -21.76 -5.33 20.20
CA LYS A 351 -21.64 -3.89 20.50
C LYS A 351 -20.42 -3.52 21.34
N ASP A 352 -19.69 -4.52 21.84
CA ASP A 352 -18.50 -4.33 22.65
C ASP A 352 -17.26 -4.23 21.74
N GLU A 353 -16.91 -2.99 21.40
CA GLU A 353 -15.70 -2.69 20.64
C GLU A 353 -14.43 -3.21 21.32
N CYS A 354 -14.40 -3.28 22.65
CA CYS A 354 -13.24 -3.72 23.43
C CYS A 354 -12.94 -5.21 23.27
N VAL A 355 -13.90 -6.00 22.78
CA VAL A 355 -13.73 -7.43 22.43
C VAL A 355 -13.32 -7.58 20.96
N HIS A 356 -13.91 -6.77 20.07
CA HIS A 356 -13.88 -7.01 18.64
C HIS A 356 -12.86 -6.16 17.86
N LEU A 357 -12.44 -5.02 18.41
CA LEU A 357 -11.50 -4.08 17.81
C LEU A 357 -10.18 -4.06 18.59
N THR A 358 -9.08 -4.03 17.85
CA THR A 358 -7.70 -4.08 18.34
C THR A 358 -7.07 -2.69 18.51
N THR A 359 -7.78 -1.64 18.06
CA THR A 359 -7.35 -0.24 18.06
C THR A 359 -8.14 0.65 19.01
N THR A 360 -9.19 0.12 19.65
CA THR A 360 -10.08 0.86 20.54
C THR A 360 -9.46 1.12 21.92
N TYR A 361 -9.68 2.32 22.46
CA TYR A 361 -9.37 2.66 23.84
C TYR A 361 -10.60 2.44 24.73
N CYS A 362 -10.46 1.59 25.75
CA CYS A 362 -11.54 1.23 26.67
C CYS A 362 -11.36 1.93 28.02
N THR A 363 -12.38 2.67 28.46
CA THR A 363 -12.29 3.62 29.59
C THR A 363 -12.42 2.99 30.96
N ASP A 364 -12.97 1.77 31.05
CA ASP A 364 -13.37 1.17 32.33
C ASP A 364 -12.19 0.70 33.18
N ASP A 365 -10.98 0.62 32.59
CA ASP A 365 -9.71 0.43 33.33
C ASP A 365 -8.52 0.95 32.51
N ALA A 366 -7.73 1.88 33.07
CA ALA A 366 -6.52 2.41 32.45
C ALA A 366 -5.45 1.33 32.12
N SER A 367 -5.53 0.14 32.74
CA SER A 367 -4.71 -1.03 32.43
C SER A 367 -5.11 -1.73 31.11
N THR A 368 -6.34 -1.53 30.63
CA THR A 368 -6.92 -2.22 29.44
C THR A 368 -6.73 -1.48 28.11
N SER A 369 -6.03 -0.34 28.12
CA SER A 369 -5.71 0.46 26.92
C SER A 369 -4.80 -0.26 25.90
N LEU A 370 -4.95 0.10 24.61
CA LEU A 370 -4.18 -0.38 23.44
C LEU A 370 -2.92 -1.16 23.82
N ARG A 371 -3.01 -2.48 23.76
CA ARG A 371 -1.93 -3.38 24.16
C ARG A 371 -1.12 -3.72 22.93
N LEU A 372 0.07 -3.13 22.86
CA LEU A 372 1.00 -3.34 21.78
C LEU A 372 2.03 -4.38 22.19
N MET A 373 2.38 -5.26 21.26
CA MET A 373 3.42 -6.25 21.41
C MET A 373 4.31 -6.16 20.18
N ARG A 374 5.58 -5.79 20.35
CA ARG A 374 6.57 -6.00 19.28
C ARG A 374 6.64 -7.50 19.01
N THR A 375 6.39 -7.92 17.78
CA THR A 375 6.27 -9.34 17.50
C THR A 375 7.61 -10.04 17.57
N ARG A 376 8.69 -9.42 17.08
CA ARG A 376 9.98 -10.07 16.82
C ARG A 376 9.71 -11.43 16.21
N LEU A 377 9.25 -11.49 14.95
CA LEU A 377 8.51 -12.64 14.39
C LEU A 377 9.02 -14.05 14.78
N HIS A 378 10.33 -14.26 14.96
CA HIS A 378 10.93 -15.48 15.51
C HIS A 378 10.49 -15.83 16.95
N LYS A 379 10.35 -14.84 17.84
CA LYS A 379 9.70 -15.01 19.16
C LYS A 379 8.22 -15.25 18.98
N TYR A 380 7.55 -14.51 18.08
CA TYR A 380 6.09 -14.61 17.88
C TYR A 380 5.72 -16.05 17.56
N ARG A 381 6.45 -16.61 16.60
CA ARG A 381 6.44 -18.03 16.24
C ARG A 381 6.50 -18.96 17.47
N SER A 382 7.47 -18.75 18.35
CA SER A 382 7.76 -19.64 19.48
C SER A 382 6.77 -19.53 20.64
N ALA A 383 6.03 -18.44 20.76
CA ALA A 383 5.08 -18.20 21.85
C ALA A 383 3.60 -18.32 21.46
N LEU A 384 3.32 -18.71 20.21
CA LEU A 384 1.96 -19.04 19.78
C LEU A 384 1.42 -20.20 20.62
N GLN A 385 0.46 -19.90 21.51
CA GLN A 385 -0.24 -20.88 22.32
C GLN A 385 -1.30 -21.59 21.46
N LEU A 386 -0.85 -22.46 20.56
CA LEU A 386 -1.71 -23.24 19.70
C LEU A 386 -1.85 -24.65 20.27
N PRO A 387 -3.04 -25.08 20.74
CA PRO A 387 -3.42 -26.48 20.61
C PRO A 387 -3.66 -26.66 19.11
N LEU A 388 -2.73 -27.29 18.43
CA LEU A 388 -2.84 -27.44 16.98
C LEU A 388 -4.00 -28.35 16.62
N ARG A 389 -4.40 -28.26 15.35
CA ARG A 389 -5.32 -29.20 14.72
C ARG A 389 -4.89 -30.63 15.10
N GLY A 390 -5.77 -31.62 15.00
CA GLY A 390 -5.42 -33.03 15.27
C GLY A 390 -4.30 -33.63 14.38
N ASP A 391 -3.45 -32.80 13.76
CA ASP A 391 -2.26 -33.13 12.97
C ASP A 391 -0.96 -33.20 13.81
N GLY A 392 -0.98 -32.78 15.08
CA GLY A 392 0.14 -32.96 16.01
C GLY A 392 1.38 -32.09 15.72
N ALA A 393 1.29 -31.12 14.81
CA ALA A 393 2.36 -30.15 14.60
C ALA A 393 2.58 -29.31 15.87
N ASP A 394 3.78 -28.73 16.05
CA ASP A 394 4.04 -27.72 17.08
C ASP A 394 3.82 -26.29 16.55
N ALA A 395 3.75 -25.32 17.46
CA ALA A 395 3.45 -23.92 17.12
C ALA A 395 4.45 -23.33 16.11
N ASN A 396 5.72 -23.73 16.18
CA ASN A 396 6.76 -23.32 15.25
C ASN A 396 6.47 -23.84 13.84
N THR A 397 6.22 -25.13 13.72
CA THR A 397 5.95 -25.82 12.46
C THR A 397 4.72 -25.24 11.79
N HIS A 398 3.65 -24.96 12.55
CA HIS A 398 2.45 -24.35 11.98
C HIS A 398 2.68 -22.93 11.46
N PHE A 399 3.48 -22.13 12.18
CA PHE A 399 3.81 -20.80 11.72
C PHE A 399 4.60 -20.83 10.41
N GLU A 400 5.64 -21.67 10.33
CA GLU A 400 6.50 -21.77 9.15
C GLU A 400 5.79 -22.38 7.93
N THR A 401 4.95 -23.39 8.14
CA THR A 401 4.34 -24.13 7.03
C THR A 401 2.99 -23.56 6.59
N ALA A 402 2.28 -22.84 7.46
CA ALA A 402 0.95 -22.30 7.16
C ALA A 402 0.88 -20.76 7.27
N LEU A 403 1.13 -20.19 8.46
CA LEU A 403 0.88 -18.77 8.72
C LEU A 403 1.79 -17.85 7.91
N TRP A 404 3.11 -18.04 7.99
CA TRP A 404 4.08 -17.18 7.31
C TRP A 404 3.94 -17.21 5.78
N PRO A 405 3.81 -18.38 5.12
CA PRO A 405 3.47 -18.44 3.71
C PRO A 405 2.14 -17.76 3.39
N SER A 406 1.12 -17.87 4.25
CA SER A 406 -0.14 -17.17 4.06
C SER A 406 0.00 -15.65 4.16
N ILE A 407 0.79 -15.14 5.11
CA ILE A 407 1.09 -13.72 5.28
C ILE A 407 1.80 -13.18 4.03
N ARG A 408 2.90 -13.83 3.63
CA ARG A 408 3.67 -13.45 2.43
C ARG A 408 2.79 -13.40 1.19
N ARG A 409 2.00 -14.46 0.95
CA ARG A 409 1.06 -14.48 -0.18
C ARG A 409 0.03 -13.38 -0.09
N ALA A 410 -0.55 -13.10 1.08
CA ALA A 410 -1.55 -12.04 1.20
C ALA A 410 -0.96 -10.67 0.84
N VAL A 411 0.22 -10.33 1.37
CA VAL A 411 0.95 -9.10 1.06
C VAL A 411 1.21 -8.99 -0.45
N VAL A 412 1.82 -10.01 -1.06
CA VAL A 412 2.19 -9.97 -2.49
C VAL A 412 0.94 -9.91 -3.38
N LYS A 413 -0.06 -10.75 -3.12
CA LYS A 413 -1.30 -10.78 -3.91
C LYS A 413 -2.06 -9.45 -3.85
N SER A 414 -2.01 -8.73 -2.72
CA SER A 414 -2.65 -7.42 -2.60
C SER A 414 -2.08 -6.39 -3.59
N VAL A 415 -0.76 -6.39 -3.78
CA VAL A 415 -0.08 -5.50 -4.73
C VAL A 415 -0.27 -6.01 -6.15
N LEU A 416 -0.09 -7.32 -6.42
CA LEU A 416 -0.25 -7.90 -7.75
C LEU A 416 -1.64 -7.65 -8.36
N MET A 417 -2.69 -7.69 -7.53
CA MET A 417 -4.06 -7.43 -7.98
C MET A 417 -4.22 -6.02 -8.59
N VAL A 418 -3.50 -5.02 -8.07
CA VAL A 418 -3.59 -3.63 -8.54
C VAL A 418 -2.38 -3.22 -9.39
N TRP A 419 -1.34 -4.04 -9.43
CA TRP A 419 -0.07 -3.75 -10.08
C TRP A 419 -0.19 -3.30 -11.54
N PRO A 420 -1.05 -3.92 -12.40
CA PRO A 420 -1.19 -3.46 -13.78
C PRO A 420 -1.58 -1.98 -13.92
N LEU A 421 -2.34 -1.44 -12.96
CA LEU A 421 -2.67 -0.02 -12.92
C LEU A 421 -1.45 0.83 -12.55
N LEU A 422 -0.75 0.46 -11.47
CA LEU A 422 0.43 1.18 -10.99
C LEU A 422 1.58 1.17 -12.01
N ALA A 423 1.82 0.03 -12.67
CA ALA A 423 2.80 -0.11 -13.74
C ALA A 423 2.42 0.74 -14.98
N GLY A 424 1.12 0.84 -15.29
CA GLY A 424 0.64 1.71 -16.36
C GLY A 424 0.90 3.19 -16.09
N TYR A 425 0.67 3.65 -14.85
CA TYR A 425 1.05 5.01 -14.45
C TYR A 425 2.55 5.25 -14.54
N GLU A 426 3.36 4.31 -14.05
CA GLU A 426 4.81 4.38 -14.12
C GLU A 426 5.32 4.45 -15.58
N GLN A 427 4.75 3.66 -16.48
CA GLN A 427 5.08 3.70 -17.91
C GLN A 427 4.65 5.00 -18.57
N SER A 428 3.48 5.55 -18.19
CA SER A 428 3.00 6.83 -18.69
C SER A 428 3.92 7.99 -18.30
N LEU A 429 4.42 8.01 -17.06
CA LEU A 429 5.40 9.00 -16.61
C LEU A 429 6.72 8.87 -17.38
N HIS A 430 7.22 7.65 -17.56
CA HIS A 430 8.43 7.41 -18.36
C HIS A 430 8.26 7.84 -19.83
N ALA A 431 7.10 7.61 -20.44
CA ALA A 431 6.82 8.05 -21.81
C ALA A 431 6.80 9.58 -21.95
N GLN A 432 6.57 10.31 -20.86
CA GLN A 432 6.64 11.77 -20.80
C GLN A 432 8.07 12.30 -20.54
N GLY A 433 9.05 11.40 -20.42
CA GLY A 433 10.46 11.73 -20.20
C GLY A 433 10.86 11.86 -18.73
N LEU A 434 10.00 11.49 -17.77
CA LEU A 434 10.31 11.58 -16.34
C LEU A 434 11.02 10.31 -15.87
N SER A 435 12.18 10.44 -15.24
CA SER A 435 13.02 9.29 -14.88
C SER A 435 13.35 9.15 -13.39
N TYR A 436 12.93 10.11 -12.55
CA TYR A 436 13.11 10.05 -11.10
C TYR A 436 12.45 8.81 -10.50
N ALA A 437 13.07 8.26 -9.46
CA ALA A 437 12.65 7.01 -8.83
C ALA A 437 11.56 7.26 -7.79
N ARG A 438 10.68 6.26 -7.63
CA ARG A 438 9.53 6.32 -6.73
C ARG A 438 9.47 5.07 -5.87
N PHE A 439 9.20 5.25 -4.58
CA PHE A 439 8.99 4.17 -3.64
C PHE A 439 7.83 4.47 -2.70
N ALA A 440 7.30 3.46 -2.03
CA ALA A 440 6.26 3.66 -1.03
C ALA A 440 6.35 2.65 0.11
N PHE A 441 5.93 3.06 1.30
CA PHE A 441 5.72 2.14 2.42
C PHE A 441 4.26 1.70 2.49
N LEU A 442 4.08 0.40 2.67
CA LEU A 442 2.78 -0.23 2.88
C LEU A 442 2.72 -0.75 4.31
N SER A 443 1.76 -0.27 5.08
CA SER A 443 1.51 -0.69 6.45
C SER A 443 0.27 -1.59 6.49
N TYR A 444 0.48 -2.89 6.59
CA TYR A 444 -0.56 -3.90 6.54
C TYR A 444 -1.15 -4.18 7.91
N ASP A 445 -2.48 -4.16 8.01
CA ASP A 445 -3.21 -4.68 9.16
C ASP A 445 -3.66 -6.10 8.81
N VAL A 446 -3.08 -7.10 9.45
CA VAL A 446 -3.31 -8.52 9.10
C VAL A 446 -3.93 -9.26 10.27
N ILE A 447 -5.06 -9.90 10.03
CA ILE A 447 -5.69 -10.82 10.97
C ILE A 447 -5.37 -12.28 10.60
N LEU A 448 -4.92 -13.04 11.60
CA LEU A 448 -4.60 -14.45 11.45
C LEU A 448 -5.75 -15.32 11.94
N THR A 449 -5.86 -16.53 11.41
CA THR A 449 -6.82 -17.54 11.86
C THR A 449 -6.10 -18.75 12.40
N ARG A 450 -6.73 -19.48 13.33
CA ARG A 450 -6.22 -20.76 13.84
C ARG A 450 -6.02 -21.82 12.74
N ALA A 451 -6.68 -21.66 11.60
CA ALA A 451 -6.59 -22.55 10.47
C ALA A 451 -5.34 -22.33 9.60
N GLY A 452 -4.51 -21.33 9.91
CA GLY A 452 -3.29 -21.03 9.16
C GLY A 452 -3.48 -19.99 8.04
N TYR A 453 -4.63 -19.30 7.99
CA TYR A 453 -4.88 -18.24 7.00
C TYR A 453 -4.59 -16.85 7.57
N ALA A 454 -4.06 -15.99 6.72
CA ALA A 454 -3.88 -14.57 6.94
C ALA A 454 -4.79 -13.76 6.02
N TYR A 455 -5.53 -12.80 6.58
CA TYR A 455 -6.37 -11.87 5.83
C TYR A 455 -5.90 -10.44 6.08
N ILE A 456 -5.79 -9.66 5.01
CA ILE A 456 -5.57 -8.21 5.10
C ILE A 456 -6.90 -7.55 5.49
N GLU A 457 -6.89 -6.80 6.58
CA GLU A 457 -8.02 -5.97 7.02
C GLU A 457 -8.00 -4.58 6.38
N GLU A 458 -6.80 -4.01 6.23
CA GLU A 458 -6.53 -2.74 5.53
C GLU A 458 -5.04 -2.61 5.15
N VAL A 459 -4.76 -1.76 4.16
CA VAL A 459 -3.39 -1.35 3.80
C VAL A 459 -3.30 0.16 3.95
N ASN A 460 -2.48 0.62 4.89
CA ASN A 460 -2.22 2.03 5.11
C ASN A 460 -1.02 2.45 4.24
N THR A 461 -1.22 3.44 3.37
CA THR A 461 -0.22 3.91 2.38
C THR A 461 0.40 5.25 2.75
N ASN A 462 0.12 5.78 3.94
CA ASN A 462 0.64 7.07 4.39
C ASN A 462 2.15 7.09 4.69
N GLY A 463 2.90 6.05 4.30
CA GLY A 463 4.33 6.16 4.13
C GLY A 463 5.14 6.15 5.41
N PHE A 464 4.59 5.72 6.56
CA PHE A 464 5.27 5.78 7.85
C PHE A 464 5.70 4.41 8.37
N LEU A 465 7.02 4.19 8.40
CA LEU A 465 7.64 3.16 9.23
C LEU A 465 7.46 3.48 10.73
N MET A 466 8.06 2.67 11.57
CA MET A 466 8.09 2.87 13.02
C MET A 466 8.89 4.13 13.36
N GLY A 467 8.22 5.16 13.87
CA GLY A 467 8.89 6.36 14.42
C GLY A 467 9.51 6.10 15.80
N SER A 468 10.05 7.13 16.43
CA SER A 468 10.75 7.04 17.72
C SER A 468 9.89 6.58 18.92
N ARG A 469 8.57 6.49 18.76
CA ARG A 469 7.65 5.90 19.76
C ARG A 469 7.82 4.39 19.92
N ILE A 470 8.59 3.77 19.04
CA ILE A 470 8.92 2.36 19.07
C ILE A 470 10.43 2.23 19.31
N PRO A 471 10.87 1.46 20.33
CA PRO A 471 12.27 1.14 20.50
C PRO A 471 12.82 0.53 19.22
N TYR A 472 13.97 1.05 18.80
CA TYR A 472 14.65 0.65 17.58
C TYR A 472 13.90 0.97 16.26
N GLY A 473 12.99 1.94 16.26
CA GLY A 473 12.25 2.37 15.06
C GLY A 473 13.17 2.95 13.97
N TRP A 474 14.27 3.58 14.38
CA TRP A 474 15.19 4.26 13.45
C TRP A 474 16.08 3.30 12.67
N GLU A 475 16.43 2.15 13.22
CA GLU A 475 17.20 1.11 12.56
C GLU A 475 16.43 0.54 11.36
N TYR A 476 15.10 0.38 11.46
CA TYR A 476 14.31 -0.04 10.30
C TYR A 476 14.26 1.01 9.20
N THR A 477 14.27 2.28 9.59
CA THR A 477 14.29 3.39 8.64
C THR A 477 15.65 3.48 7.97
N LEU A 478 16.73 3.23 8.72
CA LEU A 478 18.08 3.10 8.19
C LEU A 478 18.20 1.90 7.23
N ASP A 479 17.69 0.73 7.61
CA ASP A 479 17.64 -0.46 6.74
C ASP A 479 16.86 -0.18 5.45
N ALA A 480 15.72 0.51 5.53
CA ALA A 480 14.97 0.92 4.35
C ALA A 480 15.77 1.91 3.48
N ALA A 481 16.49 2.85 4.09
CA ALA A 481 17.35 3.76 3.35
C ALA A 481 18.54 3.04 2.67
N HIS A 482 19.12 2.02 3.31
CA HIS A 482 20.11 1.14 2.70
C HIS A 482 19.54 0.36 1.52
N LEU A 483 18.36 -0.25 1.70
CA LEU A 483 17.60 -0.96 0.66
C LEU A 483 17.33 -0.07 -0.56
N LEU A 484 16.98 1.20 -0.33
CA LEU A 484 16.70 2.19 -1.39
C LEU A 484 17.97 2.78 -2.02
N GLY A 485 19.16 2.28 -1.68
CA GLY A 485 20.43 2.73 -2.25
C GLY A 485 20.93 4.08 -1.75
N LEU A 486 20.32 4.65 -0.70
CA LEU A 486 20.73 5.94 -0.12
C LEU A 486 22.07 5.86 0.61
N SER A 487 22.65 4.68 0.77
CA SER A 487 24.00 4.50 1.30
C SER A 487 25.06 4.25 0.23
N GLY A 488 24.69 4.21 -1.05
CA GLY A 488 25.61 3.87 -2.14
C GLY A 488 26.01 2.40 -2.19
N HIS A 489 25.22 1.50 -1.58
CA HIS A 489 25.45 0.05 -1.58
C HIS A 489 26.84 -0.35 -1.03
N PRO A 490 27.14 -0.06 0.26
CA PRO A 490 28.48 -0.22 0.82
C PRO A 490 29.03 -1.65 0.74
N ASN A 491 28.17 -2.67 0.66
CA ASN A 491 28.60 -4.07 0.57
C ASN A 491 28.79 -4.55 -0.88
N ARG A 492 28.63 -3.68 -1.89
CA ARG A 492 28.69 -4.05 -3.31
C ARG A 492 29.97 -4.75 -3.71
N SER A 493 31.11 -4.38 -3.13
CA SER A 493 32.41 -5.02 -3.39
C SER A 493 32.41 -6.53 -3.09
N ARG A 494 31.60 -6.98 -2.11
CA ARG A 494 31.54 -8.39 -1.69
C ARG A 494 30.88 -9.29 -2.73
N TYR A 495 29.81 -8.82 -3.37
CA TYR A 495 29.01 -9.62 -4.30
C TYR A 495 29.17 -9.21 -5.76
N ALA A 496 29.79 -8.06 -6.06
CA ALA A 496 30.00 -7.57 -7.42
C ALA A 496 30.65 -8.59 -8.36
N PRO A 497 31.70 -9.35 -7.98
CA PRO A 497 32.27 -10.35 -8.88
C PRO A 497 31.30 -11.47 -9.23
N LYS A 498 30.43 -11.88 -8.28
CA LYS A 498 29.35 -12.84 -8.58
C LYS A 498 28.31 -12.18 -9.48
N LEU A 499 27.82 -11.01 -9.10
CA LEU A 499 26.82 -10.26 -9.86
C LEU A 499 27.21 -10.07 -11.31
N GLN A 500 28.43 -9.66 -11.58
CA GLN A 500 28.93 -9.47 -12.93
C GLN A 500 28.90 -10.77 -13.74
N ARG A 501 29.48 -11.86 -13.22
CA ARG A 501 29.48 -13.15 -13.92
C ARG A 501 28.09 -13.70 -14.19
N GLU A 502 27.19 -13.63 -13.19
CA GLU A 502 25.82 -14.14 -13.35
C GLU A 502 25.00 -13.26 -14.31
N LEU A 503 25.23 -11.93 -14.32
CA LEU A 503 24.59 -11.03 -15.30
C LEU A 503 25.08 -11.32 -16.73
N GLU A 504 26.39 -11.48 -16.93
CA GLU A 504 26.97 -11.83 -18.23
C GLU A 504 26.39 -13.16 -18.71
N ALA A 505 26.49 -14.22 -17.92
CA ALA A 505 25.94 -15.54 -18.27
C ALA A 505 24.43 -15.51 -18.57
N PHE A 506 23.64 -14.81 -17.76
CA PHE A 506 22.19 -14.72 -17.96
C PHE A 506 21.82 -13.89 -19.18
N CYS A 507 22.52 -12.77 -19.42
CA CYS A 507 22.20 -11.84 -20.48
C CYS A 507 22.80 -12.20 -21.83
N ASP A 508 23.82 -13.06 -21.88
CA ASP A 508 24.31 -13.70 -23.10
C ASP A 508 23.18 -14.54 -23.73
N ASP A 509 22.50 -15.34 -22.91
CA ASP A 509 21.36 -16.16 -23.36
C ASP A 509 20.08 -15.33 -23.59
N ALA A 510 19.77 -14.39 -22.69
CA ALA A 510 18.53 -13.63 -22.73
C ALA A 510 18.54 -12.43 -23.69
N VAL A 511 19.73 -12.01 -24.14
CA VAL A 511 19.99 -10.79 -24.94
C VAL A 511 19.41 -9.55 -24.25
N CYS A 512 20.01 -9.16 -23.12
CA CYS A 512 19.56 -8.00 -22.35
C CYS A 512 20.05 -6.67 -22.95
N SER A 513 19.20 -5.65 -22.92
CA SER A 513 19.57 -4.24 -23.11
C SER A 513 20.30 -3.67 -21.89
N PRO A 514 21.04 -2.56 -22.02
CA PRO A 514 21.69 -1.89 -20.89
C PRO A 514 20.73 -1.51 -19.76
N ARG A 515 19.50 -1.10 -20.11
CA ARG A 515 18.45 -0.78 -19.13
C ARG A 515 18.01 -2.04 -18.37
N GLU A 516 17.84 -3.17 -19.05
CA GLU A 516 17.50 -4.43 -18.40
C GLU A 516 18.62 -4.87 -17.46
N VAL A 517 19.88 -4.84 -17.89
CA VAL A 517 21.05 -5.16 -17.04
C VAL A 517 21.08 -4.28 -15.79
N ALA A 518 20.88 -2.96 -15.93
CA ALA A 518 20.87 -2.04 -14.79
C ALA A 518 19.75 -2.38 -13.78
N GLN A 519 18.57 -2.77 -14.27
CA GLN A 519 17.45 -3.16 -13.42
C GLN A 519 17.65 -4.53 -12.75
N LEU A 520 18.29 -5.48 -13.43
CA LEU A 520 18.67 -6.76 -12.82
C LEU A 520 19.76 -6.59 -11.75
N ALA A 521 20.73 -5.70 -11.98
CA ALA A 521 21.72 -5.32 -10.98
C ALA A 521 21.08 -4.64 -9.77
N ALA A 522 20.15 -3.69 -9.99
CA ALA A 522 19.43 -3.01 -8.92
C ALA A 522 18.64 -3.97 -8.03
N LEU A 523 18.02 -5.02 -8.61
CA LEU A 523 17.34 -6.06 -7.82
C LEU A 523 18.29 -6.74 -6.82
N VAL A 524 19.53 -7.04 -7.24
CA VAL A 524 20.54 -7.66 -6.37
C VAL A 524 21.05 -6.65 -5.36
N ASP A 525 21.34 -5.41 -5.78
CA ASP A 525 21.76 -4.34 -4.88
C ASP A 525 20.76 -4.11 -3.74
N GLU A 526 19.46 -4.01 -4.08
CA GLU A 526 18.36 -3.91 -3.11
C GLU A 526 18.33 -5.13 -2.17
N THR A 527 18.41 -6.34 -2.72
CA THR A 527 18.30 -7.58 -1.93
C THR A 527 19.48 -7.78 -0.97
N GLU A 528 20.70 -7.46 -1.39
CA GLU A 528 21.90 -7.59 -0.55
C GLU A 528 21.98 -6.49 0.54
N HIS A 529 21.21 -5.41 0.40
CA HIS A 529 21.13 -4.29 1.35
C HIS A 529 19.77 -4.19 2.05
N ALA A 530 18.96 -5.24 1.99
CA ALA A 530 17.61 -5.23 2.56
C ALA A 530 17.57 -5.18 4.09
N GLY A 531 18.70 -5.41 4.78
CA GLY A 531 18.76 -5.39 6.25
C GLY A 531 17.78 -6.40 6.86
N GLN A 532 16.83 -5.90 7.65
CA GLN A 532 15.75 -6.70 8.24
C GLN A 532 14.54 -6.94 7.31
N PHE A 533 14.54 -6.35 6.12
CA PHE A 533 13.55 -6.64 5.09
C PHE A 533 13.94 -7.89 4.30
N ALA A 534 12.95 -8.64 3.85
CA ALA A 534 13.10 -9.76 2.94
C ALA A 534 12.37 -9.46 1.64
N ARG A 535 13.00 -9.76 0.50
CA ARG A 535 12.31 -9.71 -0.78
C ARG A 535 11.16 -10.71 -0.78
N VAL A 536 9.97 -10.23 -1.12
CA VAL A 536 8.78 -11.08 -1.30
C VAL A 536 8.29 -11.08 -2.74
N PHE A 537 8.72 -10.11 -3.55
CA PHE A 537 8.51 -10.13 -4.99
C PHE A 537 9.67 -9.44 -5.75
N PRO A 538 10.13 -9.97 -6.90
CA PRO A 538 9.79 -11.30 -7.42
C PRO A 538 10.35 -12.40 -6.51
N PRO A 539 9.64 -13.54 -6.32
CA PRO A 539 10.17 -14.65 -5.56
C PRO A 539 11.27 -15.39 -6.35
N SER A 540 12.24 -15.99 -5.65
CA SER A 540 13.21 -16.93 -6.27
C SER A 540 12.68 -18.35 -6.46
N ASP A 541 11.53 -18.67 -5.85
CA ASP A 541 10.86 -19.96 -6.07
C ASP A 541 9.94 -19.86 -7.31
N ALA A 542 10.28 -20.65 -8.33
CA ALA A 542 9.50 -20.72 -9.57
C ALA A 542 8.08 -21.27 -9.35
N ALA A 543 7.86 -22.17 -8.38
CA ALA A 543 6.54 -22.66 -8.03
C ALA A 543 5.70 -21.56 -7.33
N GLU A 544 6.32 -20.78 -6.44
CA GLU A 544 5.68 -19.61 -5.82
C GLU A 544 5.27 -18.60 -6.90
N MET A 545 6.16 -18.29 -7.84
CA MET A 545 5.83 -17.39 -8.94
C MET A 545 4.67 -17.90 -9.79
N ARG A 546 4.67 -19.19 -10.18
CA ARG A 546 3.56 -19.77 -10.96
C ARG A 546 2.22 -19.65 -10.23
N ALA A 547 2.22 -19.79 -8.91
CA ALA A 547 1.00 -19.61 -8.10
C ALA A 547 0.54 -18.15 -8.07
N LEU A 548 1.47 -17.20 -7.98
CA LEU A 548 1.19 -15.76 -7.95
C LEU A 548 0.77 -15.21 -9.32
N GLN A 549 1.35 -15.71 -10.41
CA GLN A 549 1.01 -15.34 -11.79
C GLN A 549 -0.45 -15.62 -12.15
N ARG A 550 -1.16 -16.47 -11.41
CA ARG A 550 -2.61 -16.69 -11.63
C ARG A 550 -3.46 -15.43 -11.45
N LEU A 551 -2.96 -14.42 -10.72
CA LEU A 551 -3.62 -13.12 -10.54
C LEU A 551 -3.27 -12.09 -11.60
N VAL A 552 -2.34 -12.40 -12.50
CA VAL A 552 -1.79 -11.43 -13.45
C VAL A 552 -2.10 -11.92 -14.85
N ASP A 553 -2.71 -11.07 -15.69
CA ASP A 553 -2.87 -11.38 -17.11
C ASP A 553 -1.47 -11.46 -17.74
N PRO A 554 -1.04 -12.61 -18.28
CA PRO A 554 0.28 -12.77 -18.88
C PRO A 554 0.57 -11.75 -19.99
N ARG A 555 -0.47 -11.26 -20.67
CA ARG A 555 -0.34 -10.24 -21.74
C ARG A 555 0.02 -8.85 -21.22
N ARG A 556 -0.14 -8.61 -19.92
CA ARG A 556 0.20 -7.34 -19.25
C ARG A 556 1.56 -7.38 -18.56
N VAL A 557 2.23 -8.54 -18.53
CA VAL A 557 3.57 -8.67 -17.97
C VAL A 557 4.58 -8.24 -19.02
N SER A 558 5.44 -7.27 -18.69
CA SER A 558 6.45 -6.81 -19.63
C SER A 558 7.63 -7.79 -19.73
N ARG A 559 8.43 -7.63 -20.78
CA ARG A 559 9.72 -8.34 -20.92
C ARG A 559 10.61 -8.14 -19.69
N LEU A 560 10.71 -6.90 -19.19
CA LEU A 560 11.53 -6.56 -18.04
C LEU A 560 11.05 -7.25 -16.75
N ASP A 561 9.73 -7.37 -16.56
CA ASP A 561 9.15 -8.11 -15.43
C ASP A 561 9.51 -9.61 -15.51
N HIS A 562 9.43 -10.20 -16.72
CA HIS A 562 9.81 -11.59 -16.95
C HIS A 562 11.30 -11.83 -16.69
N LEU A 563 12.18 -10.95 -17.18
CA LEU A 563 13.62 -11.04 -16.94
C LEU A 563 13.94 -10.88 -15.45
N SER A 564 13.32 -9.92 -14.77
CA SER A 564 13.48 -9.69 -13.33
C SER A 564 13.18 -10.95 -12.52
N HIS A 565 12.06 -11.63 -12.79
CA HIS A 565 11.74 -12.89 -12.13
C HIS A 565 12.73 -14.01 -12.47
N LYS A 566 13.01 -14.24 -13.76
CA LYS A 566 13.93 -15.31 -14.18
C LYS A 566 15.32 -15.12 -13.57
N PHE A 567 15.80 -13.89 -13.52
CA PHE A 567 17.08 -13.56 -12.91
C PHE A 567 17.06 -13.74 -11.39
N ALA A 568 15.96 -13.40 -10.71
CA ALA A 568 15.80 -13.68 -9.28
C ALA A 568 15.95 -15.19 -8.98
N VAL A 569 15.32 -16.05 -9.77
CA VAL A 569 15.45 -17.51 -9.67
C VAL A 569 16.88 -17.95 -9.97
N HIS A 570 17.48 -17.44 -11.03
CA HIS A 570 18.86 -17.76 -11.44
C HIS A 570 19.89 -17.39 -10.37
N PHE A 571 19.84 -16.17 -9.84
CA PHE A 571 20.83 -15.65 -8.90
C PHE A 571 20.67 -16.20 -7.48
N TYR A 572 19.41 -16.42 -7.04
CA TYR A 572 19.06 -16.73 -5.65
C TYR A 572 18.44 -18.10 -5.40
N GLY A 573 18.06 -18.88 -6.43
CA GLY A 573 17.15 -20.03 -6.29
C GLY A 573 17.47 -21.01 -5.16
N ALA A 574 18.74 -21.34 -4.93
CA ALA A 574 19.16 -22.22 -3.83
C ALA A 574 19.60 -21.47 -2.54
N THR A 575 19.74 -20.14 -2.58
CA THR A 575 20.38 -19.34 -1.52
C THR A 575 19.43 -18.44 -0.73
N GLU A 576 18.23 -18.10 -1.25
CA GLU A 576 17.29 -17.22 -0.54
C GLU A 576 16.74 -17.86 0.75
N ALA A 577 16.64 -19.20 0.78
CA ALA A 577 16.29 -19.95 1.98
C ALA A 577 17.26 -19.65 3.15
N ALA A 578 18.55 -19.45 2.88
CA ALA A 578 19.53 -19.12 3.91
C ALA A 578 19.35 -17.70 4.46
N VAL A 579 18.93 -16.74 3.63
CA VAL A 579 18.63 -15.36 4.06
C VAL A 579 17.39 -15.36 4.97
N VAL A 580 16.32 -16.03 4.54
CA VAL A 580 15.09 -16.17 5.34
C VAL A 580 15.37 -16.92 6.64
N ALA A 581 16.14 -18.01 6.60
CA ALA A 581 16.55 -18.74 7.79
C ALA A 581 17.38 -17.88 8.76
N ARG A 582 18.25 -17.01 8.24
CA ARG A 582 19.03 -16.05 9.06
C ARG A 582 18.14 -15.00 9.72
N LEU A 583 17.12 -14.49 9.02
CA LEU A 583 16.17 -13.53 9.59
C LEU A 583 15.26 -14.17 10.66
N LEU A 584 14.95 -15.45 10.51
CA LEU A 584 14.20 -16.25 11.48
C LEU A 584 15.07 -16.77 12.64
N ALA A 585 16.40 -16.76 12.49
CA ALA A 585 17.31 -17.19 13.55
C ALA A 585 17.26 -16.20 14.73
N PRO A 586 17.45 -16.68 15.98
CA PRO A 586 17.57 -15.80 17.14
C PRO A 586 18.70 -14.78 16.92
N GLN A 587 18.35 -13.50 16.94
CA GLN A 587 19.34 -12.42 16.83
C GLN A 587 20.10 -12.26 18.15
N ARG A 588 21.35 -11.75 18.12
CA ARG A 588 22.08 -11.40 19.36
C ARG A 588 21.36 -10.24 20.04
N GLU A 589 20.70 -10.55 21.14
CA GLU A 589 19.96 -9.58 21.93
C GLU A 589 20.88 -8.91 22.97
N SER A 590 20.77 -7.59 23.11
CA SER A 590 21.39 -6.90 24.23
C SER A 590 20.73 -7.32 25.56
N ALA A 591 21.38 -7.13 26.71
CA ALA A 591 20.76 -7.43 28.01
C ALA A 591 19.44 -6.65 28.23
N SER A 592 19.30 -5.47 27.62
CA SER A 592 18.05 -4.69 27.57
C SER A 592 16.96 -5.28 26.67
N ASP A 593 17.31 -6.11 25.69
CA ASP A 593 16.37 -6.82 24.80
C ASP A 593 15.81 -8.11 25.42
N SER A 594 16.38 -8.54 26.54
CA SER A 594 16.09 -9.83 27.19
C SER A 594 14.84 -9.82 28.09
N THR A 595 14.19 -8.66 28.27
CA THR A 595 12.91 -8.59 28.95
C THR A 595 11.86 -9.33 28.12
N ARG A 596 11.33 -10.39 28.73
CA ARG A 596 10.37 -11.33 28.16
C ARG A 596 9.17 -10.58 27.59
N TRP A 597 9.17 -10.37 26.26
CA TRP A 597 8.14 -9.65 25.51
C TRP A 597 7.91 -8.25 26.09
N ASP A 598 8.33 -7.21 25.38
CA ASP A 598 7.93 -5.85 25.77
C ASP A 598 6.42 -5.69 25.50
N TRP A 599 5.62 -6.20 26.44
CA TRP A 599 4.20 -5.98 26.55
C TRP A 599 4.05 -4.51 26.90
N PHE A 600 3.80 -3.67 25.91
CA PHE A 600 3.32 -2.32 26.15
C PHE A 600 1.90 -2.42 26.70
N GLY A 601 1.77 -2.80 27.97
CA GLY A 601 0.49 -3.06 28.60
C GLY A 601 0.49 -3.93 29.86
N LEU A 602 1.42 -4.87 30.07
CA LEU A 602 1.24 -5.90 31.11
C LEU A 602 2.25 -5.88 32.27
N SER A 603 3.47 -5.33 32.14
CA SER A 603 4.45 -5.48 33.24
C SER A 603 5.59 -4.44 33.38
N GLY A 604 5.62 -3.31 32.65
CA GLY A 604 6.82 -2.43 32.59
C GLY A 604 6.71 -0.96 33.06
N ASN A 605 7.89 -0.33 33.26
CA ASN A 605 8.11 1.09 33.61
C ASN A 605 7.56 2.11 32.59
N TRP A 606 7.14 1.65 31.42
CA TRP A 606 6.46 2.44 30.38
C TRP A 606 5.17 3.13 30.87
N LYS A 607 4.66 2.84 32.09
CA LYS A 607 3.51 3.55 32.69
C LYS A 607 3.66 5.09 32.68
N ARG A 608 4.88 5.64 32.78
CA ARG A 608 5.13 7.09 32.77
C ARG A 608 5.11 7.68 31.35
N GLU A 609 5.78 7.05 30.40
CA GLU A 609 5.73 7.44 28.97
C GLU A 609 4.33 7.21 28.36
N LYS A 610 3.56 6.24 28.87
CA LYS A 610 2.15 5.99 28.54
C LYS A 610 1.29 7.23 28.77
N VAL A 611 1.54 8.03 29.82
CA VAL A 611 0.77 9.27 30.08
C VAL A 611 1.13 10.35 29.06
N ALA A 612 2.41 10.50 28.73
CA ALA A 612 2.88 11.45 27.73
C ALA A 612 2.33 11.11 26.32
N VAL A 613 2.48 9.85 25.88
CA VAL A 613 1.96 9.37 24.59
C VAL A 613 0.42 9.45 24.54
N ARG A 614 -0.28 9.20 25.65
CA ARG A 614 -1.75 9.39 25.75
C ARG A 614 -2.16 10.85 25.56
N GLN A 615 -1.45 11.78 26.19
CA GLN A 615 -1.73 13.20 26.07
C GLN A 615 -1.38 13.71 24.66
N GLU A 616 -0.28 13.22 24.09
CA GLU A 616 0.16 13.61 22.75
C GLU A 616 -0.75 13.05 21.66
N ASN A 617 -1.16 11.78 21.73
CA ASN A 617 -2.12 11.19 20.79
C ASN A 617 -3.50 11.85 20.89
N ARG A 618 -3.94 12.20 22.10
CA ARG A 618 -5.19 12.93 22.29
C ARG A 618 -5.13 14.31 21.63
N LYS A 619 -4.07 15.08 21.90
CA LYS A 619 -3.84 16.39 21.28
C LYS A 619 -3.73 16.32 19.76
N LEU A 620 -3.07 15.30 19.22
CA LEU A 620 -2.94 15.09 17.79
C LEU A 620 -4.28 14.74 17.12
N MET A 621 -5.07 13.86 17.72
CA MET A 621 -6.39 13.51 17.18
C MET A 621 -7.35 14.71 17.26
N GLU A 622 -7.30 15.47 18.35
CA GLU A 622 -8.05 16.73 18.49
C GLU A 622 -7.60 17.78 17.46
N SER A 623 -6.29 17.91 17.19
CA SER A 623 -5.78 18.86 16.19
C SER A 623 -6.13 18.46 14.76
N ILE A 624 -6.06 17.17 14.41
CA ILE A 624 -6.46 16.65 13.10
C ILE A 624 -7.96 16.86 12.87
N GLN A 625 -8.78 16.59 13.89
CA GLN A 625 -10.22 16.79 13.81
C GLN A 625 -10.57 18.27 13.64
N LYS A 626 -9.88 19.16 14.36
CA LYS A 626 -10.04 20.62 14.25
C LYS A 626 -9.59 21.16 12.89
N ALA A 627 -8.43 20.73 12.39
CA ALA A 627 -7.91 21.15 11.09
C ALA A 627 -8.85 20.76 9.94
N ARG A 628 -9.38 19.53 9.95
CA ARG A 628 -10.30 19.05 8.90
C ARG A 628 -11.69 19.66 8.96
N LEU A 629 -12.17 20.03 10.15
CA LEU A 629 -13.41 20.80 10.30
C LEU A 629 -13.24 22.25 9.79
N GLN A 630 -12.03 22.81 9.87
CA GLN A 630 -11.71 24.15 9.38
C GLN A 630 -11.46 24.20 7.87
N GLU A 631 -10.97 23.11 7.26
CA GLU A 631 -10.68 23.04 5.82
C GLU A 631 -11.91 22.76 4.94
N GLY A 632 -13.10 22.52 5.50
CA GLY A 632 -14.34 22.43 4.71
C GLY A 632 -14.34 21.36 3.60
N VAL A 633 -13.48 20.34 3.67
CA VAL A 633 -13.42 19.26 2.68
C VAL A 633 -14.51 18.24 3.00
N VAL A 634 -15.72 18.56 2.54
CA VAL A 634 -16.90 17.67 2.51
C VAL A 634 -16.70 16.54 1.52
#